data_AF-A0A498E5C5-F1
#
_entry.id   AF-A0A498E5C5-F1
#
_cell.length_a   1.000
_cell.length_b   1.000
_cell.length_c   1.000
_cell.angle_alpha   90.00
_cell.angle_beta   90.00
_cell.angle_gamma   90.00
#
_symmetry.space_group_name_H-M   'P 1'
#
loop_
_entity.id
_entity.type
_entity.pdbx_description
1 polymer ?
#
loop_
_entity_poly.entity_id
_entity_poly.type
_entity_poly.pdbx_seq_one_letter_code
_entity_poly.pdbx_strand_id
1 'polypeptide(L)'
;MAVAALLGGCGDDGGDDGGGGKAAAESGGSAKKGSAEKADPTRLPGVGDRLHAKIPARSEQVVAVHGEGADSADATVELYTKEGGRWSRDKSWPAHNGKRGWTPRHHEGDKRSPVGVFGLSDAGGVLPDPGAKLPYTHTAAFTPPSYWAKSTRHDFDRVIAIDYNRVEGTSPLDPTRPEGQSRGGSIWLHMDHGSGTSGCVSLSRSGMEYLLRTLDPERHPVVVMGDKASLAK
;
A
#
# COMPACT_ATOMS: atom_id res chain seq x y z
N MET A 1 -25.68 27.64 38.13
CA MET A 1 -26.62 26.61 37.61
C MET A 1 -25.96 25.26 37.89
N ALA A 2 -26.21 24.68 39.08
CA ALA A 2 -27.16 23.57 39.31
C ALA A 2 -26.70 22.29 38.55
N VAL A 3 -25.91 21.39 39.14
CA VAL A 3 -26.26 20.25 40.03
C VAL A 3 -27.23 19.26 39.38
N ALA A 4 -26.79 18.00 39.21
CA ALA A 4 -27.50 16.83 39.74
C ALA A 4 -26.68 15.54 39.54
N ALA A 5 -26.57 14.80 40.65
CA ALA A 5 -25.95 13.50 40.79
C ALA A 5 -27.01 12.37 40.69
N LEU A 6 -26.49 11.15 40.55
CA LEU A 6 -27.15 9.85 40.43
C LEU A 6 -28.12 9.53 41.58
N LEU A 7 -29.24 8.86 41.25
CA LEU A 7 -29.88 7.84 42.08
C LEU A 7 -30.50 6.77 41.17
N GLY A 8 -30.29 5.49 41.54
CA GLY A 8 -30.78 4.32 40.82
C GLY A 8 -32.21 3.94 41.19
N GLY A 9 -32.70 2.89 40.51
CA GLY A 9 -33.94 2.20 40.83
C GLY A 9 -34.10 0.96 39.96
N CYS A 10 -34.09 -0.22 40.60
CA CYS A 10 -34.50 -1.52 40.06
C CYS A 10 -35.99 -1.52 39.68
N GLY A 11 -36.37 -2.42 38.78
CA GLY A 11 -37.76 -2.79 38.56
C GLY A 11 -37.91 -3.73 37.38
N ASP A 12 -37.73 -5.02 37.64
CA ASP A 12 -38.02 -6.14 36.74
C ASP A 12 -39.50 -6.54 36.85
N ASP A 13 -39.93 -7.28 35.84
CA ASP A 13 -41.08 -8.19 35.78
C ASP A 13 -42.52 -7.68 35.55
N GLY A 14 -43.10 -8.26 34.49
CA GLY A 14 -44.36 -8.98 34.63
C GLY A 14 -45.61 -8.33 34.03
N GLY A 15 -46.09 -8.86 32.91
CA GLY A 15 -47.46 -8.61 32.45
C GLY A 15 -47.71 -8.94 30.98
N ASP A 16 -47.71 -10.24 30.66
CA ASP A 16 -48.39 -10.78 29.48
C ASP A 16 -49.92 -10.74 29.70
N ASP A 17 -50.67 -10.37 28.67
CA ASP A 17 -52.00 -10.94 28.39
C ASP A 17 -52.57 -10.39 27.06
N GLY A 18 -52.39 -11.19 26.01
CA GLY A 18 -53.49 -11.79 25.24
C GLY A 18 -54.47 -10.89 24.47
N GLY A 19 -54.49 -11.08 23.13
CA GLY A 19 -55.77 -11.24 22.43
C GLY A 19 -55.94 -10.62 21.04
N GLY A 20 -55.64 -11.41 19.99
CA GLY A 20 -56.59 -11.67 18.89
C GLY A 20 -56.62 -10.74 17.66
N GLY A 21 -56.37 -11.34 16.48
CA GLY A 21 -57.24 -11.11 15.30
C GLY A 21 -56.64 -10.64 13.97
N LYS A 22 -56.16 -11.61 13.16
CA LYS A 22 -56.29 -11.78 11.68
C LYS A 22 -55.87 -10.70 10.65
N ALA A 23 -54.87 -11.13 9.86
CA ALA A 23 -54.80 -11.20 8.37
C ALA A 23 -54.77 -9.92 7.50
N ALA A 24 -53.68 -9.70 6.74
CA ALA A 24 -53.51 -10.19 5.36
C ALA A 24 -52.39 -9.45 4.57
N ALA A 25 -51.71 -10.23 3.71
CA ALA A 25 -51.08 -9.87 2.44
C ALA A 25 -49.84 -8.94 2.37
N GLU A 26 -48.69 -9.60 2.18
CA GLU A 26 -47.72 -9.41 1.09
C GLU A 26 -47.30 -8.00 0.66
N SER A 27 -46.02 -7.67 0.90
CA SER A 27 -45.22 -7.03 -0.14
C SER A 27 -43.80 -7.63 -0.12
N GLY A 28 -43.46 -8.29 -1.22
CA GLY A 28 -42.14 -8.84 -1.48
C GLY A 28 -41.11 -7.72 -1.59
N GLY A 29 -40.26 -7.60 -0.59
CA GLY A 29 -38.97 -6.94 -0.72
C GLY A 29 -37.91 -8.03 -0.86
N SER A 30 -37.58 -8.41 -2.10
CA SER A 30 -36.32 -9.09 -2.37
C SER A 30 -35.20 -8.20 -1.85
N ALA A 31 -34.72 -8.51 -0.65
CA ALA A 31 -33.42 -8.06 -0.20
C ALA A 31 -32.44 -8.51 -1.28
N LYS A 32 -31.94 -7.56 -2.08
CA LYS A 32 -30.71 -7.75 -2.85
C LYS A 32 -29.61 -7.98 -1.81
N LYS A 33 -29.50 -9.24 -1.39
CA LYS A 33 -28.32 -9.81 -0.77
C LYS A 33 -27.25 -9.55 -1.82
N GLY A 34 -26.44 -8.52 -1.60
CA GLY A 34 -25.24 -8.30 -2.38
C GLY A 34 -24.46 -9.60 -2.27
N SER A 35 -24.57 -10.44 -3.29
CA SER A 35 -23.65 -11.54 -3.48
C SER A 35 -22.29 -10.86 -3.49
N ALA A 36 -21.52 -11.05 -2.42
CA ALA A 36 -20.09 -10.84 -2.47
C ALA A 36 -19.64 -11.69 -3.66
N GLU A 37 -19.44 -11.04 -4.79
CA GLU A 37 -18.98 -11.64 -6.01
C GLU A 37 -17.73 -12.41 -5.61
N LYS A 38 -17.74 -13.74 -5.80
CA LYS A 38 -16.61 -14.57 -5.37
C LYS A 38 -15.37 -13.96 -6.00
N ALA A 39 -14.47 -13.44 -5.17
CA ALA A 39 -13.27 -12.79 -5.63
C ALA A 39 -12.54 -13.75 -6.59
N ASP A 40 -12.36 -13.32 -7.84
CA ASP A 40 -11.63 -14.08 -8.83
C ASP A 40 -10.18 -14.21 -8.32
N PRO A 41 -9.73 -15.42 -7.95
CA PRO A 41 -8.41 -15.60 -7.37
C PRO A 41 -7.29 -15.32 -8.38
N THR A 42 -7.58 -15.18 -9.67
CA THR A 42 -6.61 -14.79 -10.69
C THR A 42 -6.40 -13.27 -10.76
N ARG A 43 -7.23 -12.50 -10.04
CA ARG A 43 -7.22 -11.05 -9.99
C ARG A 43 -6.72 -10.56 -8.64
N LEU A 44 -5.95 -9.47 -8.66
CA LEU A 44 -5.56 -8.78 -7.44
C LEU A 44 -6.76 -7.96 -6.93
N PRO A 45 -7.12 -8.08 -5.64
CA PRO A 45 -8.17 -7.27 -5.05
C PRO A 45 -7.92 -5.77 -5.22
N GLY A 46 -8.95 -5.02 -5.63
CA GLY A 46 -8.87 -3.57 -5.75
C GLY A 46 -8.05 -3.04 -6.94
N VAL A 47 -7.56 -3.90 -7.83
CA VAL A 47 -6.82 -3.53 -9.05
C VAL A 47 -7.68 -3.81 -10.29
N GLY A 48 -8.14 -2.74 -10.94
CA GLY A 48 -8.93 -2.75 -12.16
C GLY A 48 -8.17 -3.27 -13.37
N ASP A 49 -8.91 -3.56 -14.45
CA ASP A 49 -8.39 -4.21 -15.66
C ASP A 49 -7.20 -3.46 -16.26
N ARG A 50 -7.24 -2.12 -16.24
CA ARG A 50 -6.21 -1.28 -16.86
C ARG A 50 -4.83 -1.47 -16.23
N LEU A 51 -4.75 -1.53 -14.90
CA LEU A 51 -3.47 -1.72 -14.21
C LEU A 51 -3.13 -3.20 -14.09
N HIS A 52 -4.13 -4.08 -13.92
CA HIS A 52 -3.90 -5.52 -13.88
C HIS A 52 -3.25 -6.03 -15.18
N ALA A 53 -3.70 -5.53 -16.34
CA ALA A 53 -3.11 -5.85 -17.64
C ALA A 53 -1.64 -5.40 -17.81
N LYS A 54 -1.15 -4.48 -16.97
CA LYS A 54 0.25 -4.03 -16.98
C LYS A 54 1.16 -4.88 -16.09
N ILE A 55 0.59 -5.76 -15.25
CA ILE A 55 1.37 -6.70 -14.45
C ILE A 55 1.89 -7.78 -15.41
N PRO A 56 3.22 -7.99 -15.52
CA PRO A 56 3.75 -9.01 -16.40
C PRO A 56 3.18 -10.38 -16.06
N ALA A 57 2.78 -11.16 -17.08
CA ALA A 57 2.18 -12.49 -16.86
C ALA A 57 3.07 -13.44 -16.06
N ARG A 58 4.39 -13.28 -16.20
CA ARG A 58 5.46 -13.99 -15.48
C ARG A 58 5.65 -13.54 -14.02
N SER A 59 5.04 -12.44 -13.61
CA SER A 59 5.16 -11.96 -12.24
C SER A 59 4.38 -12.87 -11.30
N GLU A 60 5.07 -13.33 -10.25
CA GLU A 60 4.50 -14.14 -9.19
C GLU A 60 4.51 -13.43 -7.83
N GLN A 61 5.03 -12.20 -7.77
CA GLN A 61 5.06 -11.39 -6.56
C GLN A 61 4.63 -9.96 -6.87
N VAL A 62 3.64 -9.47 -6.13
CA VAL A 62 3.15 -8.11 -6.28
C VAL A 62 3.10 -7.42 -4.93
N VAL A 63 3.77 -6.29 -4.82
CA VAL A 63 3.57 -5.33 -3.73
C VAL A 63 2.44 -4.39 -4.16
N ALA A 64 1.26 -4.52 -3.57
CA ALA A 64 0.14 -3.63 -3.82
C ALA A 64 0.13 -2.48 -2.81
N VAL A 65 0.15 -1.23 -3.28
CA VAL A 65 0.07 -0.04 -2.43
C VAL A 65 -1.24 0.66 -2.68
N HIS A 66 -2.14 0.58 -1.70
CA HIS A 66 -3.46 1.19 -1.73
C HIS A 66 -3.46 2.49 -0.94
N GLY A 67 -3.41 3.62 -1.63
CA GLY A 67 -3.61 4.93 -1.03
C GLY A 67 -5.07 5.17 -0.64
N GLU A 68 -5.31 5.76 0.52
CA GLU A 68 -6.66 6.03 1.03
C GLU A 68 -7.46 6.97 0.12
N GLY A 69 -6.80 7.92 -0.53
CA GLY A 69 -7.42 8.85 -1.48
C GLY A 69 -6.40 9.61 -2.32
N ALA A 70 -6.87 10.28 -3.37
CA ALA A 70 -6.01 10.96 -4.35
C ALA A 70 -5.10 12.04 -3.76
N ASP A 71 -5.50 12.64 -2.65
CA ASP A 71 -4.75 13.70 -1.94
C ASP A 71 -4.36 13.30 -0.50
N SER A 72 -4.52 12.02 -0.13
CA SER A 72 -4.13 11.50 1.19
C SER A 72 -2.68 11.03 1.19
N ALA A 73 -1.99 11.22 2.32
CA ALA A 73 -0.68 10.64 2.55
C ALA A 73 -0.73 9.20 3.09
N ASP A 74 -1.91 8.73 3.51
CA ASP A 74 -2.07 7.42 4.13
C ASP A 74 -2.27 6.32 3.08
N ALA A 75 -1.60 5.20 3.28
CA ALA A 75 -1.68 4.05 2.42
C ALA A 75 -1.61 2.73 3.21
N THR A 76 -1.92 1.64 2.53
CA THR A 76 -1.63 0.27 2.99
C THR A 76 -0.76 -0.41 1.94
N VAL A 77 0.32 -1.05 2.37
CA VAL A 77 1.15 -1.92 1.54
C VAL A 77 0.78 -3.37 1.82
N GLU A 78 0.52 -4.15 0.78
CA GLU A 78 0.24 -5.57 0.86
C GLU A 78 1.16 -6.37 -0.06
N LEU A 79 1.64 -7.52 0.40
CA LEU A 79 2.37 -8.47 -0.44
C LEU A 79 1.42 -9.56 -0.90
N TYR A 80 1.40 -9.81 -2.21
CA TYR A 80 0.70 -10.92 -2.84
C TYR A 80 1.69 -11.87 -3.52
N THR A 81 1.43 -13.17 -3.42
CA THR A 81 2.16 -14.21 -4.16
C THR A 81 1.21 -14.96 -5.09
N LYS A 82 1.72 -15.39 -6.24
CA LYS A 82 0.98 -16.18 -7.22
C LYS A 82 1.45 -17.62 -7.19
N GLU A 83 0.50 -18.55 -7.06
CA GLU A 83 0.74 -19.99 -7.15
C GLU A 83 -0.37 -20.63 -7.97
N GLY A 84 -0.01 -21.44 -8.97
CA GLY A 84 -1.00 -22.09 -9.85
C GLY A 84 -1.95 -21.09 -10.54
N GLY A 85 -1.46 -19.89 -10.86
CA GLY A 85 -2.28 -18.82 -11.48
C GLY A 85 -3.12 -18.00 -10.50
N ARG A 86 -3.10 -18.32 -9.20
CA ARG A 86 -3.95 -17.70 -8.18
C ARG A 86 -3.14 -16.83 -7.24
N TRP A 87 -3.59 -15.59 -7.03
CA TRP A 87 -3.03 -14.67 -6.06
C TRP A 87 -3.55 -14.95 -4.65
N SER A 88 -2.65 -14.93 -3.68
CA SER A 88 -2.95 -14.94 -2.25
C SER A 88 -2.23 -13.77 -1.58
N ARG A 89 -2.90 -13.13 -0.62
CA ARG A 89 -2.27 -12.10 0.21
C ARG A 89 -1.44 -12.79 1.30
N ASP A 90 -0.17 -12.42 1.39
CA ASP A 90 0.76 -12.90 2.40
C ASP A 90 0.72 -12.00 3.65
N LYS A 91 1.03 -10.71 3.48
CA LYS A 91 1.08 -9.73 4.58
C LYS A 91 0.56 -8.35 4.17
N SER A 92 0.27 -7.53 5.18
CA SER A 92 -0.25 -6.16 5.04
C SER A 92 0.35 -5.26 6.12
N TRP A 93 0.66 -4.02 5.78
CA TRP A 93 1.25 -3.02 6.67
C TRP A 93 0.64 -1.64 6.42
N PRO A 94 0.43 -0.82 7.47
CA PRO A 94 0.20 0.60 7.28
C PRO A 94 1.44 1.24 6.64
N ALA A 95 1.20 2.24 5.80
CA ALA A 95 2.23 2.92 5.05
C ALA A 95 1.87 4.39 4.82
N HIS A 96 2.86 5.18 4.41
CA HIS A 96 2.63 6.52 3.89
C HIS A 96 3.13 6.64 2.46
N ASN A 97 2.44 7.42 1.64
CA ASN A 97 2.85 7.81 0.29
C ASN A 97 3.23 9.29 0.25
N GLY A 98 3.44 9.84 -0.94
CA GLY A 98 3.72 11.27 -1.13
C GLY A 98 2.69 12.13 -0.39
N LYS A 99 3.15 13.13 0.36
CA LYS A 99 2.27 13.92 1.25
C LYS A 99 1.18 14.73 0.55
N ARG A 100 1.23 14.85 -0.77
CA ARG A 100 0.16 15.44 -1.58
C ARG A 100 -0.69 14.38 -2.29
N GLY A 101 -0.54 13.11 -1.92
CA GLY A 101 -1.25 11.98 -2.49
C GLY A 101 -0.61 11.42 -3.74
N TRP A 102 -1.44 11.15 -4.73
CA TRP A 102 -1.13 10.31 -5.89
C TRP A 102 -1.29 11.08 -7.19
N THR A 103 -0.57 10.68 -8.23
CA THR A 103 -0.72 11.27 -9.56
C THR A 103 -0.40 10.28 -10.68
N PRO A 104 -1.20 10.23 -11.76
CA PRO A 104 -0.82 9.50 -12.98
C PRO A 104 0.20 10.28 -13.83
N ARG A 105 0.48 11.55 -13.49
CA ARG A 105 1.39 12.45 -14.21
C ARG A 105 2.40 13.03 -13.22
N HIS A 106 3.29 12.17 -12.75
CA HIS A 106 4.33 12.56 -11.80
C HIS A 106 5.39 13.45 -12.46
N HIS A 107 5.86 14.43 -11.69
CA HIS A 107 6.94 15.34 -12.04
C HIS A 107 7.80 15.64 -10.82
N GLU A 108 9.06 15.98 -11.05
CA GLU A 108 10.03 16.29 -9.99
C GLU A 108 9.47 17.35 -9.02
N GLY A 109 9.55 17.05 -7.72
CA GLY A 109 9.15 17.96 -6.65
C GLY A 109 7.64 18.15 -6.45
N ASP A 110 6.77 17.42 -7.16
CA ASP A 110 5.31 17.53 -7.01
C ASP A 110 4.78 17.02 -5.65
N LYS A 111 5.59 16.22 -4.95
CA LYS A 111 5.34 15.60 -3.64
C LYS A 111 4.19 14.59 -3.67
N ARG A 112 3.94 14.00 -4.83
CA ARG A 112 2.94 12.96 -5.07
C ARG A 112 3.63 11.66 -5.48
N SER A 113 3.07 10.53 -5.11
CA SER A 113 3.52 9.23 -5.58
C SER A 113 2.97 8.92 -6.97
N PRO A 114 3.78 8.33 -7.87
CA PRO A 114 3.31 7.95 -9.20
C PRO A 114 2.29 6.82 -9.11
N VAL A 115 1.21 6.91 -9.90
CA VAL A 115 0.26 5.81 -10.10
C VAL A 115 0.75 4.91 -11.23
N GLY A 116 0.86 3.61 -10.99
CA GLY A 116 1.26 2.68 -12.04
C GLY A 116 1.63 1.27 -11.55
N VAL A 117 2.22 0.52 -12.49
CA VAL A 117 2.88 -0.77 -12.23
C VAL A 117 4.35 -0.60 -12.61
N PHE A 118 5.26 -0.94 -11.70
CA PHE A 118 6.70 -0.76 -11.86
C PHE A 118 7.45 -2.00 -11.36
N GLY A 119 8.62 -2.28 -11.92
CA GLY A 119 9.51 -3.32 -11.42
C GLY A 119 10.05 -3.02 -10.02
N LEU A 120 10.49 -4.08 -9.33
CA LEU A 120 11.28 -4.02 -8.11
C LEU A 120 12.57 -4.83 -8.31
N SER A 121 13.60 -4.21 -8.86
CA SER A 121 14.82 -4.92 -9.27
C SER A 121 15.99 -4.80 -8.29
N ASP A 122 16.11 -3.71 -7.54
CA ASP A 122 17.29 -3.42 -6.73
C ASP A 122 16.94 -2.97 -5.30
N ALA A 123 17.84 -3.24 -4.37
CA ALA A 123 17.73 -2.85 -2.97
C ALA A 123 19.04 -2.21 -2.45
N GLY A 124 18.97 -1.63 -1.25
CA GLY A 124 20.15 -1.10 -0.59
C GLY A 124 19.84 -0.44 0.73
N GLY A 125 20.81 0.29 1.28
CA GLY A 125 20.62 1.09 2.47
C GLY A 125 21.90 1.39 3.22
N VAL A 126 21.76 2.16 4.29
CA VAL A 126 22.85 2.44 5.25
C VAL A 126 23.21 1.21 6.06
N LEU A 127 22.24 0.32 6.33
CA LEU A 127 22.47 -0.87 7.13
C LEU A 127 22.94 -2.06 6.27
N PRO A 128 23.69 -3.01 6.85
CA PRO A 128 24.04 -4.26 6.20
C PRO A 128 22.82 -5.02 5.69
N ASP A 129 23.06 -5.83 4.65
CA ASP A 129 22.08 -6.70 4.03
C ASP A 129 21.38 -7.59 5.10
N PRO A 130 20.04 -7.50 5.26
CA PRO A 130 19.29 -8.31 6.22
C PRO A 130 19.03 -9.75 5.75
N GLY A 131 19.62 -10.21 4.65
CA GLY A 131 19.30 -11.46 3.95
C GLY A 131 18.39 -11.23 2.74
N ALA A 132 18.60 -10.13 2.04
CA ALA A 132 17.85 -9.72 0.86
C ALA A 132 18.12 -10.69 -0.30
N LYS A 133 17.07 -10.97 -1.07
CA LYS A 133 17.20 -11.76 -2.31
C LYS A 133 17.45 -10.88 -3.53
N LEU A 134 16.94 -9.65 -3.52
CA LEU A 134 17.29 -8.63 -4.51
C LEU A 134 18.75 -8.20 -4.34
N PRO A 135 19.46 -7.81 -5.41
CA PRO A 135 20.77 -7.17 -5.31
C PRO A 135 20.76 -6.01 -4.30
N TYR A 136 21.65 -6.06 -3.31
CA TYR A 136 21.65 -5.10 -2.20
C TYR A 136 22.94 -4.25 -2.16
N THR A 137 22.80 -2.94 -2.38
CA THR A 137 23.91 -1.99 -2.21
C THR A 137 23.98 -1.48 -0.77
N HIS A 138 25.02 -1.86 -0.03
CA HIS A 138 25.28 -1.34 1.33
C HIS A 138 26.31 -0.20 1.29
N THR A 139 25.91 1.01 1.67
CA THR A 139 26.82 2.17 1.72
C THR A 139 26.28 3.30 2.59
N ALA A 140 27.18 4.04 3.25
CA ALA A 140 26.83 5.24 4.00
C ALA A 140 26.25 6.36 3.11
N ALA A 141 26.41 6.30 1.78
CA ALA A 141 25.86 7.28 0.84
C ALA A 141 24.32 7.36 0.85
N PHE A 142 23.63 6.33 1.39
CA PHE A 142 22.19 6.39 1.64
C PHE A 142 21.83 7.32 2.82
N THR A 143 22.78 7.80 3.61
CA THR A 143 22.50 8.60 4.81
C THR A 143 21.72 9.87 4.45
N PRO A 144 20.51 10.06 5.01
CA PRO A 144 19.72 11.26 4.77
C PRO A 144 20.50 12.53 5.14
N PRO A 145 20.36 13.62 4.38
CA PRO A 145 21.06 14.87 4.67
C PRO A 145 20.80 15.39 6.09
N SER A 146 21.84 15.90 6.75
CA SER A 146 21.77 16.36 8.15
C SER A 146 20.82 17.53 8.38
N TYR A 147 20.47 18.29 7.34
CA TYR A 147 19.51 19.39 7.42
C TYR A 147 18.04 18.93 7.35
N TRP A 148 17.75 17.65 7.04
CA TRP A 148 16.39 17.11 7.13
C TRP A 148 15.97 16.93 8.58
N ALA A 149 14.66 16.81 8.82
CA ALA A 149 14.11 16.57 10.14
C ALA A 149 14.73 15.33 10.82
N LYS A 150 14.85 15.35 12.15
CA LYS A 150 15.47 14.23 12.89
C LYS A 150 14.71 12.91 12.71
N SER A 151 13.40 12.97 12.48
CA SER A 151 12.57 11.78 12.24
C SER A 151 12.97 11.02 10.97
N THR A 152 13.53 11.69 9.96
CA THR A 152 13.86 11.07 8.67
C THR A 152 15.24 10.40 8.66
N ARG A 153 15.96 10.39 9.79
CA ARG A 153 17.35 9.89 9.85
C ARG A 153 17.48 8.42 9.47
N HIS A 154 16.41 7.65 9.65
CA HIS A 154 16.36 6.23 9.39
C HIS A 154 15.63 5.87 8.10
N ASP A 155 15.15 6.86 7.32
CA ASP A 155 14.35 6.63 6.11
C ASP A 155 15.02 5.62 5.19
N PHE A 156 16.33 5.80 4.94
CA PHE A 156 17.10 5.00 3.99
C PHE A 156 18.04 4.01 4.67
N ASP A 157 17.77 3.64 5.93
CA ASP A 157 18.46 2.51 6.56
C ASP A 157 18.32 1.25 5.69
N ARG A 158 17.16 1.11 5.04
CA ARG A 158 16.86 0.10 4.03
C ARG A 158 15.92 0.65 2.97
N VAL A 159 16.17 0.33 1.71
CA VAL A 159 15.37 0.73 0.56
C VAL A 159 15.17 -0.44 -0.41
N ILE A 160 14.03 -0.44 -1.08
CA ILE A 160 13.81 -1.21 -2.32
C ILE A 160 13.45 -0.18 -3.39
N ALA A 161 14.18 -0.20 -4.50
CA ALA A 161 13.95 0.74 -5.58
C ALA A 161 12.67 0.37 -6.35
N ILE A 162 11.83 1.38 -6.60
CA ILE A 162 10.73 1.26 -7.54
C ILE A 162 11.26 1.69 -8.90
N ASP A 163 11.06 0.87 -9.92
CA ASP A 163 11.62 1.09 -11.27
C ASP A 163 10.82 2.13 -12.07
N TYR A 164 10.63 3.30 -11.44
CA TYR A 164 10.06 4.51 -12.04
C TYR A 164 11.21 5.42 -12.50
N ASN A 165 11.30 5.64 -13.82
CA ASN A 165 12.27 6.53 -14.46
C ASN A 165 13.72 6.33 -13.95
N ARG A 166 14.19 5.09 -13.88
CA ARG A 166 15.57 4.73 -13.51
C ARG A 166 16.11 3.62 -14.40
N VAL A 167 17.40 3.32 -14.25
CA VAL A 167 18.04 2.16 -14.88
C VAL A 167 17.96 0.97 -13.92
N GLU A 168 17.31 -0.12 -14.33
CA GLU A 168 17.23 -1.37 -13.56
C GLU A 168 18.59 -2.07 -13.46
N GLY A 169 18.82 -2.85 -12.40
CA GLY A 169 20.08 -3.58 -12.19
C GLY A 169 21.25 -2.69 -11.77
N THR A 170 20.96 -1.46 -11.38
CA THR A 170 21.94 -0.50 -10.87
C THR A 170 21.65 -0.20 -9.40
N SER A 171 22.59 0.40 -8.68
CA SER A 171 22.30 0.84 -7.32
C SER A 171 21.06 1.73 -7.28
N PRO A 172 20.20 1.66 -6.25
CA PRO A 172 19.12 2.63 -6.06
C PRO A 172 19.59 4.10 -6.07
N LEU A 173 20.88 4.35 -5.78
CA LEU A 173 21.52 5.66 -5.83
C LEU A 173 21.91 6.15 -7.24
N ASP A 174 21.77 5.31 -8.28
CA ASP A 174 22.05 5.73 -9.66
C ASP A 174 21.14 6.93 -10.04
N PRO A 175 21.73 8.09 -10.38
CA PRO A 175 20.97 9.31 -10.66
C PRO A 175 20.41 9.34 -12.09
N THR A 176 20.67 8.34 -12.92
CA THR A 176 20.26 8.32 -14.32
C THR A 176 18.74 8.28 -14.44
N ARG A 177 18.17 9.19 -15.24
CA ARG A 177 16.73 9.34 -15.50
C ARG A 177 16.43 9.24 -17.00
N PRO A 178 16.11 8.05 -17.53
CA PRO A 178 15.90 7.85 -18.97
C PRO A 178 14.78 8.70 -19.60
N GLU A 179 13.71 9.00 -18.85
CA GLU A 179 12.62 9.90 -19.27
C GLU A 179 12.93 11.38 -18.95
N GLY A 180 14.15 11.69 -18.52
CA GLY A 180 14.59 13.04 -18.17
C GLY A 180 14.28 13.43 -16.71
N GLN A 181 14.99 14.46 -16.23
CA GLN A 181 14.90 14.89 -14.83
C GLN A 181 13.51 15.44 -14.46
N SER A 182 12.82 16.12 -15.38
CA SER A 182 11.50 16.73 -15.11
C SER A 182 10.42 15.72 -14.71
N ARG A 183 10.56 14.45 -15.13
CA ARG A 183 9.63 13.36 -14.81
C ARG A 183 9.76 12.85 -13.38
N GLY A 184 10.80 13.28 -12.66
CA GLY A 184 11.15 12.82 -11.33
C GLY A 184 11.77 11.42 -11.31
N GLY A 185 12.23 10.97 -10.15
CA GLY A 185 12.79 9.63 -9.95
C GLY A 185 13.16 9.41 -8.49
N SER A 186 14.07 8.48 -8.20
CA SER A 186 14.42 8.11 -6.81
C SER A 186 13.19 7.75 -5.96
N ILE A 187 12.21 7.07 -6.56
CA ILE A 187 11.01 6.60 -5.85
C ILE A 187 11.34 5.24 -5.25
N TRP A 188 11.23 5.11 -3.93
CA TRP A 188 11.63 3.89 -3.21
C TRP A 188 10.52 3.44 -2.25
N LEU A 189 10.53 2.16 -1.90
CA LEU A 189 9.99 1.66 -0.64
C LEU A 189 11.07 1.87 0.44
N HIS A 190 10.72 2.51 1.56
CA HIS A 190 11.70 2.80 2.61
C HIS A 190 11.10 2.79 4.02
N MET A 191 11.94 3.02 5.02
CA MET A 191 11.56 2.98 6.43
C MET A 191 10.63 4.14 6.80
N ASP A 192 9.55 3.85 7.52
CA ASP A 192 8.57 4.86 7.90
C ASP A 192 9.07 5.82 8.99
N HIS A 193 8.72 7.11 8.80
CA HIS A 193 8.99 8.19 9.75
C HIS A 193 7.70 8.85 10.28
N GLY A 194 6.53 8.25 10.04
CA GLY A 194 5.25 8.67 10.61
C GLY A 194 4.54 9.82 9.89
N SER A 195 4.90 10.13 8.65
CA SER A 195 4.20 11.14 7.83
C SER A 195 4.38 10.92 6.34
N GLY A 196 3.63 11.66 5.52
CA GLY A 196 3.75 11.61 4.07
C GLY A 196 5.15 11.97 3.54
N THR A 197 5.60 11.22 2.54
CA THR A 197 6.92 11.33 1.91
C THR A 197 6.98 12.44 0.85
N SER A 198 8.10 12.55 0.13
CA SER A 198 8.20 13.39 -1.07
C SER A 198 7.77 12.69 -2.37
N GLY A 199 7.30 11.44 -2.32
CA GLY A 199 6.89 10.65 -3.49
C GLY A 199 7.12 9.14 -3.32
N CYS A 200 8.04 8.76 -2.42
CA CYS A 200 8.27 7.38 -1.99
C CYS A 200 7.06 6.77 -1.26
N VAL A 201 7.15 5.47 -1.00
CA VAL A 201 6.23 4.76 -0.10
C VAL A 201 7.02 4.30 1.11
N SER A 202 6.54 4.60 2.31
CA SER A 202 7.23 4.23 3.55
C SER A 202 6.41 3.28 4.39
N LEU A 203 7.06 2.29 5.00
CA LEU A 203 6.42 1.28 5.85
C LEU A 203 7.35 0.87 7.00
N SER A 204 6.80 0.11 7.95
CA SER A 204 7.53 -0.26 9.16
C SER A 204 8.83 -1.02 8.87
N ARG A 205 9.78 -0.96 9.81
CA ARG A 205 11.03 -1.72 9.77
C ARG A 205 10.81 -3.21 9.49
N SER A 206 9.85 -3.80 10.20
CA SER A 206 9.54 -5.22 10.05
C SER A 206 8.96 -5.54 8.68
N GLY A 207 8.16 -4.63 8.10
CA GLY A 207 7.68 -4.74 6.73
C GLY A 207 8.82 -4.68 5.71
N MET A 208 9.70 -3.68 5.80
CA MET A 208 10.87 -3.56 4.93
C MET A 208 11.79 -4.78 4.99
N GLU A 209 12.12 -5.26 6.20
CA GLU A 209 12.94 -6.47 6.36
C GLU A 209 12.25 -7.72 5.82
N TYR A 210 10.93 -7.82 5.95
CA TYR A 210 10.17 -8.94 5.39
C TYR A 210 10.19 -8.92 3.86
N LEU A 211 9.90 -7.76 3.24
CA LEU A 211 9.93 -7.62 1.79
C LEU A 211 11.32 -7.94 1.23
N LEU A 212 12.40 -7.44 1.83
CA LEU A 212 13.76 -7.71 1.38
C LEU A 212 14.10 -9.20 1.37
N ARG A 213 13.70 -9.94 2.41
CA ARG A 213 13.95 -11.39 2.52
C ARG A 213 13.04 -12.24 1.64
N THR A 214 11.94 -11.67 1.13
CA THR A 214 10.90 -12.42 0.42
C THR A 214 10.85 -12.14 -1.08
N LEU A 215 11.05 -10.89 -1.52
CA LEU A 215 10.99 -10.51 -2.93
C LEU A 215 12.16 -11.12 -3.69
N ASP A 216 11.85 -12.00 -4.63
CA ASP A 216 12.79 -12.87 -5.30
C ASP A 216 12.90 -12.47 -6.78
N PRO A 217 14.07 -12.07 -7.29
CA PRO A 217 14.20 -11.58 -8.67
C PRO A 217 13.71 -12.60 -9.71
N GLU A 218 13.83 -13.91 -9.43
CA GLU A 218 13.36 -14.98 -10.31
C GLU A 218 11.83 -15.07 -10.38
N ARG A 219 11.13 -14.50 -9.40
CA ARG A 219 9.66 -14.40 -9.36
C ARG A 219 9.13 -13.08 -9.91
N HIS A 220 10.02 -12.28 -10.49
CA HIS A 220 9.73 -11.02 -11.18
C HIS A 220 8.81 -10.09 -10.38
N PRO A 221 9.25 -9.62 -9.20
CA PRO A 221 8.44 -8.81 -8.32
C PRO A 221 8.14 -7.45 -8.95
N VAL A 222 6.90 -7.01 -8.82
CA VAL A 222 6.46 -5.66 -9.23
C VAL A 222 5.73 -4.97 -8.09
N VAL A 223 5.65 -3.65 -8.16
CA VAL A 223 4.73 -2.85 -7.35
C VAL A 223 3.57 -2.37 -8.22
N VAL A 224 2.34 -2.48 -7.72
CA VAL A 224 1.18 -1.76 -8.25
C VAL A 224 0.75 -0.75 -7.20
N MET A 225 0.71 0.53 -7.56
CA MET A 225 0.53 1.60 -6.57
C MET A 225 -0.36 2.73 -7.08
N GLY A 226 -1.21 3.25 -6.20
CA GLY A 226 -2.14 4.33 -6.50
C GLY A 226 -3.16 4.56 -5.38
N ASP A 227 -3.92 5.64 -5.46
CA ASP A 227 -5.12 5.78 -4.64
C ASP A 227 -6.20 4.77 -5.07
N LYS A 228 -7.12 4.42 -4.16
CA LYS A 228 -8.22 3.46 -4.41
C LYS A 228 -8.98 3.72 -5.71
N ALA A 229 -9.29 4.98 -6.04
CA ALA A 229 -10.04 5.31 -7.24
C ALA A 229 -9.22 5.17 -8.52
N SER A 230 -7.92 5.45 -8.47
CA SER A 230 -7.01 5.21 -9.61
C SER A 230 -6.71 3.73 -9.83
N LEU A 231 -6.64 2.95 -8.75
CA LEU A 231 -6.41 1.50 -8.79
C LEU A 231 -7.61 0.73 -9.33
N ALA A 232 -8.83 1.14 -8.99
CA ALA A 232 -10.06 0.42 -9.37
C ALA A 232 -10.48 0.59 -10.84
N LYS A 233 -9.80 1.44 -11.63
CA LYS A 233 -10.04 1.66 -13.06
C LYS A 233 -9.38 0.59 -13.91
#